data_AF-A0A091PUW0-F1
#
_entry.id   AF-A0A091PUW0-F1
#
_cell.length_a   1.000
_cell.length_b   1.000
_cell.length_c   1.000
_cell.angle_alpha   90.00
_cell.angle_beta   90.00
_cell.angle_gamma   90.00
#
_symmetry.space_group_name_H-M   'P 1'
#
loop_
_entity.id
_entity.type
_entity.pdbx_description
1 polymer ?
#
loop_
_entity_poly.entity_id
_entity_poly.type
_entity_poly.pdbx_seq_one_letter_code
_entity_poly.pdbx_strand_id
1 'polypeptide(L)'
;LLGPPVEPLEPTRPLPTLPVRRIHSTSERKHERQPRPPSPPLGDRPSPPGTKPNICDGNFNTVALFRGEMFVFKDRWFWRLRNNRVQEGYPMQIEQFWKGLPAKIDAAYERSDGKFVFFKGDKYWVFKEVTAEPGYPHSLVELGSCLPREGIDTALRWEPVGKTYFFKGDRYWRYNEDKRATDPGYPKPITVWRGIPQAPQGAFISKEGFYTYFYKGKEYWKFDNQRLSVEPGYPRSILKDWMGCNQKDVERSKDRRLPHDDVDIMVTINDVPSTVNAIAVVIPCILSLCILVLVYTIFQFKNKEVQQNVVYYKRPVQEWV
;
A
#
# COMPACT_ATOMS: atom_id res chain seq x y z
N LEU A 1 77.41 56.21 -9.86
CA LEU A 1 75.98 55.88 -9.75
C LEU A 1 75.66 54.89 -10.87
N LEU A 2 75.48 53.60 -10.53
CA LEU A 2 74.18 52.94 -10.29
C LEU A 2 73.54 52.50 -11.62
N GLY A 3 73.19 51.25 -11.89
CA GLY A 3 73.19 49.97 -11.16
C GLY A 3 72.99 48.83 -12.19
N PRO A 4 73.15 47.54 -11.81
CA PRO A 4 73.52 46.47 -12.75
C PRO A 4 72.33 45.75 -13.42
N PRO A 5 72.59 45.05 -14.55
CA PRO A 5 71.59 44.28 -15.28
C PRO A 5 71.44 42.83 -14.78
N VAL A 6 70.30 42.26 -15.16
CA VAL A 6 69.72 40.94 -14.87
C VAL A 6 70.71 39.77 -14.99
N GLU A 7 70.72 38.92 -13.96
CA GLU A 7 71.42 37.63 -13.97
C GLU A 7 70.39 36.49 -14.16
N PRO A 8 70.53 35.62 -15.18
CA PRO A 8 69.67 34.45 -15.36
C PRO A 8 70.16 33.29 -14.48
N LEU A 9 69.28 32.82 -13.58
CA LEU A 9 69.55 31.66 -12.72
C LEU A 9 69.53 30.35 -13.53
N GLU A 10 70.63 29.63 -13.37
CA GLU A 10 71.01 28.35 -13.97
C GLU A 10 70.10 27.18 -13.52
N PRO A 11 69.88 26.15 -14.36
CA PRO A 11 68.93 25.08 -14.04
C PRO A 11 69.54 24.02 -13.11
N THR A 12 69.09 23.99 -11.86
CA THR A 12 69.49 22.98 -10.87
C THR A 12 68.75 21.66 -11.07
N ARG A 13 69.54 20.58 -11.20
CA ARG A 13 69.14 19.19 -11.50
C ARG A 13 68.11 18.61 -10.50
N PRO A 14 67.20 17.72 -10.95
CA PRO A 14 66.32 16.97 -10.05
C PRO A 14 67.10 15.94 -9.21
N LEU A 15 66.76 15.87 -7.92
CA LEU A 15 67.33 14.96 -6.92
C LEU A 15 66.73 13.52 -7.02
N PRO A 16 67.49 12.49 -6.62
CA PRO A 16 67.22 11.09 -6.93
C PRO A 16 66.05 10.47 -6.14
N THR A 17 65.28 9.64 -6.84
CA THR A 17 64.16 8.83 -6.36
C THR A 17 64.64 7.68 -5.47
N LEU A 18 64.11 7.58 -4.25
CA LEU A 18 64.29 6.43 -3.37
C LEU A 18 63.22 5.34 -3.62
N PRO A 19 63.56 4.05 -3.50
CA PRO A 19 62.71 2.93 -3.92
C PRO A 19 61.60 2.55 -2.93
N VAL A 20 60.58 1.91 -3.51
CA VAL A 20 59.31 1.46 -2.95
C VAL A 20 59.47 0.41 -1.85
N ARG A 21 58.86 0.64 -0.68
CA ARG A 21 58.66 -0.40 0.35
C ARG A 21 57.40 -1.21 0.04
N ARG A 22 57.61 -2.47 -0.33
CA ARG A 22 56.61 -3.52 -0.47
C ARG A 22 56.20 -4.00 0.93
N ILE A 23 54.92 -3.88 1.28
CA ILE A 23 54.31 -4.67 2.37
C ILE A 23 53.36 -5.67 1.73
N HIS A 24 53.50 -6.91 2.19
CA HIS A 24 52.90 -8.11 1.64
C HIS A 24 51.38 -8.18 1.84
N SER A 25 50.77 -8.81 0.85
CA SER A 25 49.35 -9.12 0.69
C SER A 25 48.84 -10.06 1.79
N THR A 26 47.72 -9.69 2.42
CA THR A 26 46.74 -10.63 2.94
C THR A 26 45.51 -10.56 2.05
N SER A 27 45.15 -11.72 1.51
CA SER A 27 43.98 -11.92 0.65
C SER A 27 42.70 -11.76 1.46
N GLU A 28 41.98 -10.65 1.26
CA GLU A 28 40.54 -10.59 1.51
C GLU A 28 39.80 -10.41 0.18
N ARG A 29 39.07 -11.45 -0.21
CA ARG A 29 38.10 -11.46 -1.30
C ARG A 29 37.03 -10.40 -1.01
N LYS A 30 37.25 -9.19 -1.51
CA LYS A 30 36.22 -8.14 -1.56
C LYS A 30 35.17 -8.57 -2.57
N HIS A 31 34.07 -9.17 -2.10
CA HIS A 31 32.86 -9.30 -2.90
C HIS A 31 32.41 -7.88 -3.28
N GLU A 32 32.56 -7.56 -4.55
CA GLU A 32 32.04 -6.35 -5.17
C GLU A 32 30.50 -6.39 -5.11
N ARG A 33 29.93 -5.90 -4.02
CA ARG A 33 28.49 -5.62 -3.94
C ARG A 33 28.23 -4.42 -4.84
N GLN A 34 27.70 -4.67 -6.02
CA GLN A 34 27.06 -3.64 -6.83
C GLN A 34 26.02 -2.89 -5.97
N PRO A 35 25.97 -1.54 -6.02
CA PRO A 35 24.88 -0.81 -5.41
C PRO A 35 23.57 -1.24 -6.05
N ARG A 36 22.61 -1.70 -5.24
CA ARG A 36 21.24 -1.95 -5.71
C ARG A 36 20.68 -0.65 -6.30
N PRO A 37 19.94 -0.71 -7.42
CA PRO A 37 19.24 0.46 -7.93
C PRO A 37 18.31 1.03 -6.86
N PRO A 38 18.06 2.36 -6.83
CA PRO A 38 17.13 2.96 -5.89
C PRO A 38 15.77 2.28 -6.00
N SER A 39 15.25 1.80 -4.88
CA SER A 39 13.88 1.31 -4.81
C SER A 39 12.93 2.39 -5.34
N PRO A 40 11.92 2.04 -6.16
CA PRO A 40 10.89 2.99 -6.54
C PRO A 40 10.26 3.61 -5.29
N PRO A 41 9.74 4.85 -5.34
CA PRO A 41 9.12 5.49 -4.19
C PRO A 41 8.07 4.55 -3.63
N LEU A 42 8.06 4.39 -2.30
CA LEU A 42 7.15 3.51 -1.57
C LEU A 42 5.70 3.95 -1.87
N GLY A 43 5.12 3.39 -2.93
CA GLY A 43 3.68 3.38 -3.11
C GLY A 43 3.11 2.49 -2.03
N ASP A 44 2.24 3.06 -1.20
CA ASP A 44 1.49 2.38 -0.14
C ASP A 44 1.09 0.96 -0.59
N ARG A 45 1.62 -0.06 0.10
CA ARG A 45 1.20 -1.44 -0.12
C ARG A 45 -0.31 -1.50 0.17
N PRO A 46 -1.14 -2.04 -0.74
CA PRO A 46 -2.56 -2.15 -0.51
C PRO A 46 -2.83 -2.93 0.78
N SER A 47 -3.78 -2.45 1.58
CA SER A 47 -4.33 -3.19 2.72
C SER A 47 -4.66 -4.63 2.27
N PRO A 48 -4.43 -5.67 3.10
CA PRO A 48 -4.77 -7.04 2.74
C PRO A 48 -6.21 -7.13 2.21
N PRO A 49 -6.45 -7.90 1.13
CA PRO A 49 -7.77 -7.98 0.52
C PRO A 49 -8.79 -8.47 1.55
N GLY A 50 -9.65 -7.56 2.03
CA GLY A 50 -10.76 -7.88 2.93
C GLY A 50 -10.82 -7.06 4.22
N THR A 51 -9.74 -6.41 4.66
CA THR A 51 -9.78 -5.57 5.87
C THR A 51 -10.42 -4.21 5.58
N LYS A 52 -11.43 -3.82 6.40
CA LYS A 52 -12.03 -2.49 6.32
C LYS A 52 -10.98 -1.42 6.68
N PRO A 53 -10.75 -0.40 5.84
CA PRO A 53 -9.79 0.66 6.13
C PRO A 53 -10.26 1.53 7.29
N ASN A 54 -9.31 2.16 8.01
CA ASN A 54 -9.62 3.21 8.98
C ASN A 54 -9.55 4.58 8.29
N ILE A 55 -10.54 5.44 8.55
CA ILE A 55 -10.57 6.78 7.96
C ILE A 55 -9.37 7.65 8.38
N CYS A 56 -8.86 7.45 9.59
CA CYS A 56 -7.69 8.16 10.13
C CYS A 56 -6.36 7.69 9.53
N ASP A 57 -6.36 6.62 8.73
CA ASP A 57 -5.19 6.27 7.93
C ASP A 57 -4.95 7.32 6.81
N GLY A 58 -5.98 8.05 6.40
CA GLY A 58 -5.90 9.02 5.31
C GLY A 58 -5.56 8.38 3.96
N ASN A 59 -4.84 9.12 3.12
CA ASN A 59 -4.44 8.73 1.76
C ASN A 59 -5.66 8.29 0.93
N PHE A 60 -6.65 9.17 0.87
CA PHE A 60 -7.85 8.95 0.09
C PHE A 60 -7.54 9.11 -1.40
N ASN A 61 -8.31 8.45 -2.27
CA ASN A 61 -8.20 8.70 -3.70
C ASN A 61 -8.80 10.06 -4.04
N THR A 62 -10.01 10.34 -3.52
CA THR A 62 -10.68 11.62 -3.70
C THR A 62 -11.69 11.90 -2.59
N VAL A 63 -12.10 13.17 -2.48
CA VAL A 63 -13.15 13.65 -1.60
C VAL A 63 -14.08 14.52 -2.41
N ALA A 64 -15.39 14.29 -2.29
CA ALA A 64 -16.43 15.02 -3.00
C ALA A 64 -17.56 15.43 -2.04
N LEU A 65 -18.28 16.49 -2.40
CA LEU A 65 -19.57 16.84 -1.79
C LEU A 65 -20.69 16.42 -2.73
N PHE A 66 -21.67 15.69 -2.20
CA PHE A 66 -22.92 15.36 -2.88
C PHE A 66 -24.07 15.77 -1.97
N ARG A 67 -24.99 16.61 -2.47
CA ARG A 67 -26.16 17.10 -1.73
C ARG A 67 -25.82 17.68 -0.35
N GLY A 68 -24.67 18.35 -0.25
CA GLY A 68 -24.19 18.97 0.98
C GLY A 68 -23.56 18.01 2.00
N GLU A 69 -23.34 16.74 1.65
CA GLU A 69 -22.66 15.75 2.48
C GLU A 69 -21.33 15.33 1.88
N MET A 70 -20.36 15.01 2.74
CA MET A 70 -19.01 14.66 2.31
C MET A 70 -18.89 13.17 2.08
N PHE A 71 -18.37 12.81 0.92
CA PHE A 71 -18.05 11.45 0.53
C PHE A 71 -16.54 11.33 0.32
N VAL A 72 -15.94 10.38 1.03
CA VAL A 72 -14.50 10.13 1.03
C VAL A 72 -14.26 8.77 0.41
N PHE A 73 -13.48 8.69 -0.65
CA PHE A 73 -13.26 7.46 -1.41
C PHE A 73 -11.83 6.95 -1.21
N LYS A 74 -11.67 5.67 -0.90
CA LYS A 74 -10.38 5.00 -0.76
C LYS A 74 -10.45 3.55 -1.19
N ASP A 75 -9.66 3.23 -2.20
CA ASP A 75 -9.61 1.94 -2.86
C ASP A 75 -11.04 1.50 -3.22
N ARG A 76 -11.48 0.34 -2.75
CA ARG A 76 -12.85 -0.15 -2.99
C ARG A 76 -13.90 0.35 -2.01
N TRP A 77 -13.53 1.21 -1.07
CA TRP A 77 -14.36 1.65 0.04
C TRP A 77 -14.66 3.14 -0.04
N PHE A 78 -15.76 3.55 0.60
CA PHE A 78 -16.04 4.96 0.82
C PHE A 78 -16.70 5.19 2.18
N TRP A 79 -16.64 6.41 2.67
CA TRP A 79 -17.34 6.90 3.85
C TRP A 79 -18.25 8.05 3.47
N ARG A 80 -19.39 8.14 4.15
CA ARG A 80 -20.24 9.33 4.17
C ARG A 80 -20.05 10.05 5.51
N LEU A 81 -19.82 11.35 5.47
CA LEU A 81 -19.62 12.19 6.64
C LEU A 81 -20.67 13.30 6.66
N ARG A 82 -21.20 13.55 7.86
CA ARG A 82 -22.07 14.67 8.17
C ARG A 82 -21.57 15.33 9.45
N ASN A 83 -21.41 16.66 9.41
CA ASN A 83 -20.87 17.45 10.53
C ASN A 83 -19.55 16.88 11.08
N ASN A 84 -18.62 16.53 10.19
CA ASN A 84 -17.31 15.95 10.50
C ASN A 84 -17.37 14.63 11.31
N ARG A 85 -18.46 13.88 11.15
CA ARG A 85 -18.63 12.55 11.74
C ARG A 85 -18.98 11.53 10.67
N VAL A 86 -18.26 10.42 10.69
CA VAL A 86 -18.57 9.24 9.89
C VAL A 86 -19.97 8.73 10.25
N GLN A 87 -20.81 8.54 9.25
CA GLN A 87 -22.16 8.02 9.43
C GLN A 87 -22.13 6.52 9.76
N GLU A 88 -23.19 6.03 10.39
CA GLU A 88 -23.35 4.61 10.70
C GLU A 88 -23.37 3.74 9.43
N GLY A 89 -22.81 2.53 9.52
CA GLY A 89 -22.73 1.59 8.38
C GLY A 89 -21.51 1.78 7.46
N TYR A 90 -20.66 2.78 7.72
CA TYR A 90 -19.45 3.04 6.93
C TYR A 90 -18.16 2.53 7.59
N PRO A 91 -17.11 2.17 6.83
CA PRO A 91 -17.02 2.21 5.37
C PRO A 91 -17.90 1.17 4.66
N MET A 92 -18.39 1.53 3.48
CA MET A 92 -19.15 0.66 2.57
C MET A 92 -18.37 0.45 1.26
N GLN A 93 -18.60 -0.66 0.57
CA GLN A 93 -17.95 -0.91 -0.72
C GLN A 93 -18.61 -0.08 -1.83
N ILE A 94 -17.78 0.52 -2.68
CA ILE A 94 -18.23 1.35 -3.81
C ILE A 94 -19.15 0.55 -4.73
N GLU A 95 -18.70 -0.63 -5.17
CA GLU A 95 -19.43 -1.49 -6.12
C GLU A 95 -20.75 -2.04 -5.56
N GLN A 96 -20.89 -2.11 -4.23
CA GLN A 96 -22.14 -2.54 -3.59
C GLN A 96 -23.19 -1.42 -3.60
N PHE A 97 -22.76 -0.17 -3.40
CA PHE A 97 -23.65 0.98 -3.31
C PHE A 97 -23.94 1.59 -4.70
N TRP A 98 -22.90 1.81 -5.50
CA TRP A 98 -23.00 2.24 -6.91
C TRP A 98 -22.67 1.07 -7.83
N LYS A 99 -23.70 0.30 -8.18
CA LYS A 99 -23.54 -0.83 -9.09
C LYS A 99 -22.94 -0.37 -10.42
N GLY A 100 -21.82 -0.99 -10.81
CA GLY A 100 -21.10 -0.66 -12.04
C GLY A 100 -20.04 0.44 -11.90
N LEU A 101 -19.92 1.11 -10.75
CA LEU A 101 -18.83 2.04 -10.49
C LEU A 101 -17.60 1.27 -9.98
N PRO A 102 -16.44 1.34 -10.67
CA PRO A 102 -15.25 0.62 -10.27
C PRO A 102 -14.65 1.15 -8.95
N ALA A 103 -13.94 0.28 -8.23
CA ALA A 103 -13.08 0.70 -7.12
C ALA A 103 -12.02 1.72 -7.55
N LYS A 104 -11.51 2.51 -6.60
CA LYS A 104 -10.38 3.45 -6.75
C LYS A 104 -10.64 4.47 -7.86
N ILE A 105 -11.66 5.29 -7.68
CA ILE A 105 -11.99 6.43 -8.56
C ILE A 105 -11.00 7.57 -8.36
N ASP A 106 -10.82 8.40 -9.38
CA ASP A 106 -9.82 9.48 -9.38
C ASP A 106 -10.43 10.82 -8.94
N ALA A 107 -11.64 11.13 -9.39
CA ALA A 107 -12.35 12.36 -9.05
C ALA A 107 -13.87 12.16 -9.09
N ALA A 108 -14.61 12.99 -8.36
CA ALA A 108 -16.05 13.03 -8.46
C ALA A 108 -16.63 14.42 -8.13
N TYR A 109 -17.77 14.77 -8.74
CA TYR A 109 -18.47 16.02 -8.45
C TYR A 109 -19.98 15.93 -8.74
N GLU A 110 -20.75 16.85 -8.16
CA GLU A 110 -22.17 17.03 -8.45
C GLU A 110 -22.40 18.03 -9.58
N ARG A 111 -23.12 17.62 -10.63
CA ARG A 111 -23.47 18.46 -11.78
C ARG A 111 -24.72 19.31 -11.53
N SER A 112 -24.99 20.28 -12.40
CA SER A 112 -26.14 21.20 -12.34
C SER A 112 -27.52 20.57 -12.31
N ASP A 113 -27.68 19.40 -12.90
CA ASP A 113 -28.90 18.61 -12.85
C ASP A 113 -29.00 17.71 -11.61
N GLY A 114 -28.07 17.85 -10.64
CA GLY A 114 -28.03 17.06 -9.42
C GLY A 114 -27.53 15.62 -9.60
N LYS A 115 -27.00 15.29 -10.79
CA LYS A 115 -26.38 13.98 -11.05
C LYS A 115 -24.94 13.97 -10.57
N PHE A 116 -24.48 12.79 -10.14
CA PHE A 116 -23.12 12.58 -9.67
C PHE A 116 -22.27 12.07 -10.82
N VAL A 117 -21.14 12.73 -11.05
CA VAL A 117 -20.20 12.36 -12.10
C VAL A 117 -18.94 11.82 -11.44
N PHE A 118 -18.50 10.64 -11.88
CA PHE A 118 -17.31 9.96 -11.37
C PHE A 118 -16.31 9.75 -12.50
N PHE A 119 -15.02 9.88 -12.20
CA PHE A 119 -13.92 9.70 -13.14
C PHE A 119 -13.01 8.56 -12.70
N LYS A 120 -12.57 7.75 -13.66
CA LYS A 120 -11.52 6.76 -13.46
C LYS A 120 -10.78 6.53 -14.78
N GLY A 121 -9.48 6.85 -14.80
CA GLY A 121 -8.67 6.80 -16.01
C GLY A 121 -9.28 7.64 -17.12
N ASP A 122 -9.40 7.06 -18.31
CA ASP A 122 -9.95 7.69 -19.52
C ASP A 122 -11.48 7.64 -19.62
N LYS A 123 -12.18 7.21 -18.55
CA LYS A 123 -13.62 7.00 -18.51
C LYS A 123 -14.31 7.83 -17.44
N TYR A 124 -15.60 8.09 -17.67
CA TYR A 124 -16.47 8.71 -16.69
C TYR A 124 -17.83 8.00 -16.62
N TRP A 125 -18.48 8.12 -15.46
CA TRP A 125 -19.81 7.59 -15.16
C TRP A 125 -20.70 8.72 -14.69
N VAL A 126 -21.98 8.67 -15.05
CA VAL A 126 -23.00 9.56 -14.50
C VAL A 126 -24.04 8.73 -13.78
N PHE A 127 -24.34 9.13 -12.55
CA PHE A 127 -25.31 8.47 -11.68
C PHE A 127 -26.41 9.45 -11.29
N LYS A 128 -27.65 8.98 -11.34
CA LYS A 128 -28.77 9.57 -10.61
C LYS A 128 -28.85 8.87 -9.26
N GLU A 129 -28.29 9.52 -8.24
CA GLU A 129 -28.15 8.96 -6.89
C GLU A 129 -27.27 7.71 -6.85
N VAL A 130 -27.90 6.53 -6.83
CA VAL A 130 -27.24 5.22 -6.78
C VAL A 130 -27.35 4.45 -8.10
N THR A 131 -28.16 4.95 -9.04
CA THR A 131 -28.43 4.29 -10.32
C THR A 131 -27.58 4.90 -11.42
N ALA A 132 -26.81 4.07 -12.12
CA ALA A 132 -26.05 4.51 -13.29
C ALA A 132 -27.02 4.92 -14.41
N GLU A 133 -26.72 6.03 -15.08
CA GLU A 133 -27.46 6.42 -16.28
C GLU A 133 -27.18 5.40 -17.41
N PRO A 134 -28.14 5.17 -18.32
CA PRO A 134 -27.96 4.23 -19.42
C PRO A 134 -26.78 4.62 -20.32
N GLY A 135 -26.00 3.62 -20.75
CA GLY A 135 -24.87 3.80 -21.69
C GLY A 135 -23.52 4.06 -21.04
N TYR A 136 -23.47 4.34 -19.73
CA TYR A 136 -22.21 4.56 -19.02
C TYR A 136 -21.47 3.25 -18.70
N PRO A 137 -20.12 3.24 -18.66
CA PRO A 137 -19.24 4.41 -18.81
C PRO A 137 -19.01 4.89 -20.25
N HIS A 138 -18.77 6.19 -20.39
CA HIS A 138 -18.32 6.83 -21.63
C HIS A 138 -16.85 7.26 -21.54
N SER A 139 -16.20 7.47 -22.68
CA SER A 139 -14.84 8.01 -22.74
C SER A 139 -14.82 9.50 -22.42
N LEU A 140 -13.75 9.97 -21.78
CA LEU A 140 -13.52 11.41 -21.55
C LEU A 140 -13.56 12.25 -22.83
N VAL A 141 -13.20 11.66 -23.97
CA VAL A 141 -13.27 12.35 -25.27
C VAL A 141 -14.71 12.71 -25.64
N GLU A 142 -15.68 11.88 -25.24
CA GLU A 142 -17.12 12.13 -25.45
C GLU A 142 -17.66 13.22 -24.52
N LEU A 143 -17.02 13.42 -23.36
CA LEU A 143 -17.33 14.54 -22.46
C LEU A 143 -16.79 15.86 -23.03
N GLY A 144 -15.59 15.84 -23.61
CA GLY A 144 -15.03 17.00 -24.30
C GLY A 144 -13.71 16.67 -24.97
N SER A 145 -13.60 16.97 -26.26
CA SER A 145 -12.41 16.64 -27.08
C SER A 145 -11.11 17.28 -26.60
N CYS A 146 -11.19 18.39 -25.86
CA CYS A 146 -10.04 19.11 -25.32
C CYS A 146 -9.65 18.70 -23.88
N LEU A 147 -10.40 17.78 -23.24
CA LEU A 147 -10.08 17.29 -21.90
C LEU A 147 -8.85 16.36 -21.93
N PRO A 148 -8.12 16.22 -20.81
CA PRO A 148 -6.97 15.33 -20.73
C PRO A 148 -7.41 13.87 -20.94
N ARG A 149 -6.64 13.12 -21.73
CA ARG A 149 -6.99 11.74 -22.13
C ARG A 149 -6.66 10.73 -21.05
N GLU A 150 -5.67 11.02 -20.22
CA GLU A 150 -5.19 10.16 -19.14
C GLU A 150 -6.07 10.18 -17.88
N GLY A 151 -7.03 11.11 -17.78
CA GLY A 151 -7.95 11.21 -16.64
C GLY A 151 -7.97 12.57 -15.95
N ILE A 152 -8.76 12.65 -14.88
CA ILE A 152 -9.02 13.87 -14.11
C ILE A 152 -8.60 13.63 -12.67
N ASP A 153 -7.68 14.45 -12.13
CA ASP A 153 -7.22 14.31 -10.74
C ASP A 153 -8.21 14.92 -9.75
N THR A 154 -8.92 15.97 -10.16
CA THR A 154 -9.94 16.64 -9.34
C THR A 154 -10.98 17.30 -10.23
N ALA A 155 -12.25 17.21 -9.81
CA ALA A 155 -13.36 17.92 -10.43
C ALA A 155 -14.05 18.81 -9.39
N LEU A 156 -14.32 20.05 -9.76
CA LEU A 156 -14.94 21.05 -8.91
C LEU A 156 -16.04 21.77 -9.69
N ARG A 157 -17.29 21.68 -9.23
CA ARG A 157 -18.31 22.60 -9.72
C ARG A 157 -18.25 23.89 -8.92
N TRP A 158 -17.98 25.00 -9.60
CA TRP A 158 -17.94 26.31 -8.97
C TRP A 158 -19.30 26.98 -9.14
N GLU A 159 -20.20 26.74 -8.17
CA GLU A 159 -21.61 27.15 -8.21
C GLU A 159 -21.83 28.64 -8.53
N PRO A 160 -21.09 29.60 -7.93
CA PRO A 160 -21.29 31.02 -8.21
C PRO A 160 -21.08 31.41 -9.68
N VAL A 161 -20.27 30.65 -10.42
CA VAL A 161 -19.94 30.91 -11.84
C VAL A 161 -20.72 29.96 -12.77
N GLY A 162 -21.31 28.89 -12.23
CA GLY A 162 -22.02 27.89 -13.02
C GLY A 162 -21.13 27.12 -14.01
N LYS A 163 -19.84 26.97 -13.69
CA LYS A 163 -18.87 26.21 -14.51
C LYS A 163 -18.23 25.08 -13.71
N THR A 164 -17.83 24.04 -14.42
CA THR A 164 -17.09 22.92 -13.85
C THR A 164 -15.61 23.08 -14.16
N TYR A 165 -14.77 22.84 -13.18
CA TYR A 165 -13.32 22.96 -13.29
C TYR A 165 -12.70 21.59 -13.10
N PHE A 166 -11.92 21.17 -14.09
CA PHE A 166 -11.18 19.92 -14.05
C PHE A 166 -9.70 20.20 -13.89
N PHE A 167 -9.03 19.46 -13.02
CA PHE A 167 -7.60 19.61 -12.74
C PHE A 167 -6.86 18.33 -13.13
N LYS A 168 -5.71 18.50 -13.77
CA LYS A 168 -4.80 17.41 -14.10
C LYS A 168 -3.36 17.92 -14.08
N GLY A 169 -2.53 17.33 -13.21
CA GLY A 169 -1.14 17.76 -13.07
C GLY A 169 -1.01 19.24 -12.71
N ASP A 170 -0.30 19.99 -13.56
CA ASP A 170 -0.05 21.42 -13.40
C ASP A 170 -1.07 22.32 -14.13
N ARG A 171 -2.15 21.75 -14.66
CA ARG A 171 -3.13 22.43 -15.51
C ARG A 171 -4.56 22.23 -15.04
N TYR A 172 -5.43 23.14 -15.48
CA TYR A 172 -6.86 23.04 -15.26
C TYR A 172 -7.67 23.52 -16.48
N TRP A 173 -8.87 22.96 -16.62
CA TRP A 173 -9.83 23.23 -17.69
C TRP A 173 -11.09 23.82 -17.07
N ARG A 174 -11.67 24.84 -17.71
CA ARG A 174 -13.00 25.34 -17.37
C ARG A 174 -14.00 24.80 -18.39
N TYR A 175 -14.93 24.01 -17.90
CA TYR A 175 -15.92 23.29 -18.67
C TYR A 175 -17.29 23.93 -18.53
N ASN A 176 -17.95 24.09 -19.67
CA ASN A 176 -19.27 24.65 -19.80
C ASN A 176 -20.27 23.50 -19.99
N GLU A 177 -21.04 23.22 -18.94
CA GLU A 177 -22.02 22.12 -18.93
C GLU A 177 -23.10 22.30 -20.01
N ASP A 178 -23.55 23.53 -20.28
CA ASP A 178 -24.60 23.82 -21.27
C ASP A 178 -24.13 23.58 -22.69
N LYS A 179 -22.89 24.00 -23.00
CA LYS A 179 -22.28 23.81 -24.32
C LYS A 179 -21.62 22.43 -24.48
N ARG A 180 -21.51 21.67 -23.39
CA ARG A 180 -20.77 20.41 -23.29
C ARG A 180 -19.36 20.50 -23.87
N ALA A 181 -18.64 21.58 -23.54
CA ALA A 181 -17.33 21.86 -24.09
C ALA A 181 -16.46 22.68 -23.12
N THR A 182 -15.14 22.57 -23.27
CA THR A 182 -14.19 23.45 -22.59
C THR A 182 -14.27 24.86 -23.17
N ASP A 183 -14.20 25.88 -22.31
CA ASP A 183 -14.13 27.27 -22.76
C ASP A 183 -12.82 27.54 -23.55
N PRO A 184 -12.84 28.46 -24.53
CA PRO A 184 -11.63 28.87 -25.26
C PRO A 184 -10.54 29.42 -24.33
N GLY A 185 -9.27 29.14 -24.66
CA GLY A 185 -8.10 29.60 -23.89
C GLY A 185 -7.75 28.74 -22.68
N TYR A 186 -8.34 27.53 -22.58
CA TYR A 186 -7.97 26.49 -21.63
C TYR A 186 -7.29 25.31 -22.36
N PRO A 187 -6.42 24.53 -21.68
CA PRO A 187 -6.11 24.60 -20.24
C PRO A 187 -5.24 25.81 -19.85
N LYS A 188 -5.41 26.25 -18.60
CA LYS A 188 -4.57 27.25 -17.95
C LYS A 188 -3.68 26.59 -16.88
N PRO A 189 -2.53 27.20 -16.52
CA PRO A 189 -1.69 26.67 -15.46
C PRO A 189 -2.41 26.80 -14.10
N ILE A 190 -2.23 25.80 -13.23
CA ILE A 190 -2.84 25.78 -11.89
C ILE A 190 -2.35 26.93 -11.01
N THR A 191 -1.22 27.56 -11.34
CA THR A 191 -0.68 28.74 -10.63
C THR A 191 -1.61 29.94 -10.59
N VAL A 192 -2.65 29.99 -11.45
CA VAL A 192 -3.76 30.95 -11.34
C VAL A 192 -4.48 30.79 -10.00
N TRP A 193 -4.60 29.56 -9.50
CA TRP A 193 -5.09 29.22 -8.16
C TRP A 193 -3.95 29.37 -7.16
N ARG A 194 -3.62 30.62 -6.81
CA ARG A 194 -2.42 30.95 -6.02
C ARG A 194 -2.39 30.21 -4.68
N GLY A 195 -1.33 29.42 -4.48
CA GLY A 195 -1.10 28.62 -3.27
C GLY A 195 -1.64 27.20 -3.31
N ILE A 196 -2.39 26.81 -4.35
CA ILE A 196 -2.87 25.43 -4.53
C ILE A 196 -1.74 24.55 -5.09
N PRO A 197 -1.52 23.35 -4.52
CA PRO A 197 -0.53 22.42 -5.05
C PRO A 197 -0.95 21.85 -6.40
N GLN A 198 0.01 21.50 -7.24
CA GLN A 198 -0.23 20.73 -8.47
C GLN A 198 -0.89 19.38 -8.14
N ALA A 199 -1.68 18.83 -9.06
CA ALA A 199 -2.40 17.56 -8.91
C ALA A 199 -3.11 17.43 -7.54
N PRO A 200 -4.08 18.32 -7.23
CA PRO A 200 -4.97 18.08 -6.10
C PRO A 200 -5.74 16.76 -6.31
N GLN A 201 -6.12 16.11 -5.22
CA GLN A 201 -6.84 14.82 -5.23
C GLN A 201 -8.34 14.98 -4.99
N GLY A 202 -8.78 16.14 -4.51
CA GLY A 202 -10.19 16.47 -4.39
C GLY A 202 -10.38 17.97 -4.20
N ALA A 203 -11.57 18.46 -4.51
CA ALA A 203 -11.95 19.83 -4.21
C ALA A 203 -13.45 19.93 -3.99
N PHE A 204 -13.85 20.83 -3.10
CA PHE A 204 -15.25 21.08 -2.81
C PHE A 204 -15.45 22.51 -2.29
N ILE A 205 -16.64 23.07 -2.52
CA ILE A 205 -16.97 24.44 -2.14
C ILE A 205 -17.61 24.49 -0.74
N SER A 206 -17.41 25.58 0.00
CA SER A 206 -18.13 25.84 1.25
C SER A 206 -19.62 26.06 0.97
N LYS A 207 -20.47 25.83 1.98
CA LYS A 207 -21.93 25.98 1.83
C LYS A 207 -22.35 27.39 1.39
N GLU A 208 -21.59 28.39 1.81
CA GLU A 208 -21.82 29.80 1.50
C GLU A 208 -21.22 30.21 0.14
N GLY A 209 -20.41 29.35 -0.48
CA GLY A 209 -19.74 29.63 -1.75
C GLY A 209 -18.51 30.53 -1.66
N PHE A 210 -18.13 31.00 -0.46
CA PHE A 210 -17.01 31.94 -0.28
C PHE A 210 -15.64 31.28 -0.35
N TYR A 211 -15.55 30.01 0.03
CA TYR A 211 -14.27 29.29 0.05
C TYR A 211 -14.35 28.01 -0.78
N THR A 212 -13.24 27.67 -1.41
CA THR A 212 -13.02 26.37 -2.03
C THR A 212 -11.95 25.63 -1.25
N TYR A 213 -12.20 24.38 -0.90
CA TYR A 213 -11.23 23.54 -0.22
C TYR A 213 -10.60 22.57 -1.22
N PHE A 214 -9.29 22.56 -1.32
CA PHE A 214 -8.53 21.58 -2.10
C PHE A 214 -7.87 20.58 -1.17
N TYR A 215 -7.87 19.30 -1.54
CA TYR A 215 -7.31 18.20 -0.77
C TYR A 215 -6.12 17.58 -1.51
N LYS A 216 -5.04 17.30 -0.79
CA LYS A 216 -3.91 16.50 -1.28
C LYS A 216 -3.16 15.84 -0.12
N GLY A 217 -2.93 14.53 -0.21
CA GLY A 217 -2.19 13.73 0.76
C GLY A 217 -2.93 13.63 2.10
N LYS A 218 -2.42 14.31 3.13
CA LYS A 218 -3.04 14.39 4.46
C LYS A 218 -3.51 15.81 4.79
N GLU A 219 -3.45 16.69 3.81
CA GLU A 219 -3.60 18.11 3.97
C GLU A 219 -4.71 18.67 3.09
N TYR A 220 -5.26 19.81 3.51
CA TYR A 220 -6.18 20.59 2.71
C TYR A 220 -5.82 22.08 2.74
N TRP A 221 -6.17 22.78 1.67
CA TRP A 221 -5.96 24.21 1.46
C TRP A 221 -7.31 24.89 1.37
N LYS A 222 -7.54 25.93 2.17
CA LYS A 222 -8.71 26.80 2.06
C LYS A 222 -8.37 27.96 1.11
N PHE A 223 -9.05 27.99 -0.03
CA PHE A 223 -8.90 28.99 -1.07
C PHE A 223 -10.03 30.02 -0.95
N ASP A 224 -9.66 31.29 -0.91
CA ASP A 224 -10.60 32.41 -0.93
C ASP A 224 -11.02 32.71 -2.38
N ASN A 225 -12.32 32.56 -2.66
CA ASN A 225 -12.87 32.72 -4.01
C ASN A 225 -12.89 34.17 -4.49
N GLN A 226 -12.81 35.16 -3.58
CA GLN A 226 -12.77 36.59 -3.93
C GLN A 226 -11.33 37.07 -4.13
N ARG A 227 -10.43 36.69 -3.22
CA ARG A 227 -9.01 37.08 -3.26
C ARG A 227 -8.20 36.24 -4.26
N LEU A 228 -8.75 35.11 -4.69
CA LEU A 228 -8.11 34.14 -5.58
C LEU A 228 -6.76 33.66 -5.05
N SER A 229 -6.70 33.38 -3.75
CA SER A 229 -5.51 32.89 -3.07
C SER A 229 -5.86 31.99 -1.89
N VAL A 230 -4.95 31.09 -1.55
CA VAL A 230 -5.02 30.33 -0.29
C VAL A 230 -4.95 31.26 0.91
N GLU A 231 -5.78 30.98 1.91
CA GLU A 231 -5.82 31.71 3.17
C GLU A 231 -4.56 31.46 4.02
N PRO A 232 -4.08 32.46 4.78
CA PRO A 232 -2.96 32.27 5.71
C PRO A 232 -3.24 31.15 6.74
N GLY A 233 -2.21 30.39 7.10
CA GLY A 233 -2.33 29.29 8.06
C GLY A 233 -2.83 27.96 7.47
N TYR A 234 -2.76 27.83 6.14
CA TYR A 234 -2.94 26.59 5.39
C TYR A 234 -1.62 26.18 4.70
N PRO A 235 -1.39 24.87 4.43
CA PRO A 235 -2.31 23.75 4.61
C PRO A 235 -2.62 23.38 6.07
N ARG A 236 -3.73 22.67 6.27
CA ARG A 236 -4.12 22.06 7.56
C ARG A 236 -4.43 20.58 7.38
N SER A 237 -4.47 19.83 8.49
CA SER A 237 -4.74 18.38 8.46
C SER A 237 -6.21 18.10 8.16
N ILE A 238 -6.47 17.42 7.03
CA ILE A 238 -7.84 17.01 6.70
C ILE A 238 -8.38 15.98 7.70
N LEU A 239 -7.50 15.15 8.26
CA LEU A 239 -7.87 14.09 9.20
C LEU A 239 -8.40 14.67 10.51
N LYS A 240 -7.77 15.74 10.99
CA LYS A 240 -8.16 16.42 12.22
C LYS A 240 -9.43 17.24 12.04
N ASP A 241 -9.46 18.08 11.00
CA ASP A 241 -10.47 19.11 10.87
C ASP A 241 -11.76 18.60 10.20
N TRP A 242 -11.68 17.56 9.35
CA TRP A 242 -12.82 17.02 8.60
C TRP A 242 -13.20 15.58 8.96
N MET A 243 -12.22 14.71 9.21
CA MET A 243 -12.48 13.28 9.47
C MET A 243 -12.75 12.97 10.95
N GLY A 244 -12.59 13.95 11.84
CA GLY A 244 -12.84 13.81 13.28
C GLY A 244 -11.79 12.99 14.02
N CYS A 245 -10.61 12.80 13.44
CA CYS A 245 -9.53 12.02 14.04
C CYS A 245 -8.79 12.84 15.10
N ASN A 246 -8.57 12.25 16.28
CA ASN A 246 -7.72 12.86 17.30
C ASN A 246 -6.23 12.52 17.04
N GLN A 247 -5.33 13.14 17.83
CA GLN A 247 -3.89 12.94 17.69
C GLN A 247 -3.48 11.47 17.87
N LYS A 248 -4.09 10.77 18.84
CA LYS A 248 -3.79 9.36 19.15
C LYS A 248 -4.20 8.42 18.02
N ASP A 249 -5.31 8.70 17.35
CA ASP A 249 -5.79 7.92 16.20
C ASP A 249 -4.81 8.03 15.02
N VAL A 250 -4.28 9.23 14.79
CA VAL A 250 -3.30 9.48 13.74
C VAL A 250 -1.96 8.81 14.06
N GLU A 251 -1.50 8.85 15.32
CA GLU A 251 -0.28 8.17 15.77
C GLU A 251 -0.39 6.65 15.65
N ARG A 252 -1.50 6.06 16.11
CA ARG A 252 -1.77 4.63 15.96
C ARG A 252 -1.80 4.17 14.50
N SER A 253 -2.21 5.05 13.57
CA SER A 253 -2.17 4.77 12.13
C SER A 253 -0.74 4.74 11.55
N LYS A 254 0.21 5.44 12.19
CA LYS A 254 1.63 5.41 11.83
C LYS A 254 2.26 4.11 12.32
N ASP A 255 1.97 3.71 13.56
CA ASP A 255 2.49 2.46 14.13
C ASP A 255 2.04 1.22 13.35
N ARG A 256 0.79 1.21 12.88
CA ARG A 256 0.28 0.13 12.00
C ARG A 256 0.96 0.05 10.64
N ARG A 257 1.60 1.15 10.19
CA ARG A 257 2.25 1.27 8.88
C ARG A 257 3.76 1.07 8.93
N LEU A 258 4.36 1.12 10.12
CA LEU A 258 5.71 0.61 10.29
C LEU A 258 5.62 -0.91 10.16
N PRO A 259 6.31 -1.51 9.17
CA PRO A 259 6.58 -2.93 9.28
C PRO A 259 7.36 -3.12 10.58
N HIS A 260 7.10 -4.22 11.27
CA HIS A 260 7.99 -4.71 12.32
C HIS A 260 9.28 -5.23 11.66
N ASP A 261 9.92 -4.39 10.84
CA ASP A 261 11.27 -4.60 10.33
C ASP A 261 12.18 -4.18 11.49
N ASP A 262 12.79 -5.20 12.10
CA ASP A 262 13.75 -5.21 13.23
C ASP A 262 13.27 -6.00 14.46
N VAL A 263 12.41 -7.01 14.28
CA VAL A 263 12.65 -8.24 15.04
C VAL A 263 13.46 -9.14 14.14
N ASP A 264 14.79 -9.01 14.23
CA ASP A 264 15.65 -10.18 14.09
C ASP A 264 15.10 -11.18 15.11
N ILE A 265 14.20 -12.07 14.68
CA ILE A 265 14.01 -13.32 15.37
C ILE A 265 15.35 -14.02 15.14
N MET A 266 16.30 -13.76 16.03
CA MET A 266 17.41 -14.64 16.26
C MET A 266 16.76 -15.92 16.76
N VAL A 267 16.32 -16.77 15.83
CA VAL A 267 16.07 -18.16 16.11
C VAL A 267 17.45 -18.66 16.52
N THR A 268 17.75 -18.61 17.82
CA THR A 268 18.75 -19.49 18.40
C THR A 268 18.19 -20.87 18.17
N ILE A 269 18.50 -21.44 17.01
CA ILE A 269 18.44 -22.88 16.82
C ILE A 269 19.43 -23.39 17.85
N ASN A 270 18.93 -23.75 19.03
CA ASN A 270 19.66 -24.65 19.88
C ASN A 270 19.78 -25.91 19.04
N ASP A 271 20.96 -26.11 18.44
CA ASP A 271 21.33 -27.31 17.72
C ASP A 271 21.29 -28.49 18.69
N VAL A 272 20.10 -29.04 18.91
CA VAL A 272 19.92 -30.42 19.35
C VAL A 272 18.66 -30.95 18.68
N PRO A 273 18.82 -31.71 17.57
CA PRO A 273 18.12 -32.98 17.54
C PRO A 273 18.89 -34.07 16.76
N SER A 274 20.11 -34.40 17.16
CA SER A 274 20.71 -35.71 16.82
C SER A 274 20.25 -36.80 17.79
N THR A 275 19.84 -36.43 19.00
CA THR A 275 19.34 -37.37 20.02
C THR A 275 17.95 -37.90 19.69
N VAL A 276 17.04 -37.11 19.11
CA VAL A 276 15.66 -37.54 18.84
C VAL A 276 15.61 -38.59 17.73
N ASN A 277 16.44 -38.44 16.69
CA ASN A 277 16.60 -39.45 15.63
C ASN A 277 17.31 -40.72 16.14
N ALA A 278 18.29 -40.58 17.03
CA ALA A 278 18.94 -41.73 17.66
C ALA A 278 17.96 -42.50 18.56
N ILE A 279 17.14 -41.80 19.35
CA ILE A 279 16.13 -42.41 20.23
C ILE A 279 15.04 -43.12 19.40
N ALA A 280 14.62 -42.52 18.28
CA ALA A 280 13.62 -43.10 17.37
C ALA A 280 14.10 -44.40 16.69
N VAL A 281 15.41 -44.64 16.58
CA VAL A 281 15.98 -45.87 15.98
C VAL A 281 16.41 -46.87 17.06
N VAL A 282 17.00 -46.39 18.16
CA VAL A 282 17.55 -47.24 19.22
C VAL A 282 16.44 -47.94 20.00
N ILE A 283 15.33 -47.27 20.31
CA ILE A 283 14.23 -47.89 21.07
C ILE A 283 13.60 -49.06 20.29
N PRO A 284 13.23 -48.93 19.00
CA PRO A 284 12.73 -50.07 18.22
C PRO A 284 13.74 -51.21 18.07
N CYS A 285 15.03 -50.91 17.91
CA CYS A 285 16.06 -51.94 17.81
C CYS A 285 16.23 -52.73 19.11
N ILE A 286 16.20 -52.07 20.26
CA ILE A 286 16.26 -52.74 21.57
C ILE A 286 15.01 -53.59 21.80
N LEU A 287 13.82 -53.08 21.50
CA LEU A 287 12.58 -53.84 21.61
C LEU A 287 12.59 -55.08 20.70
N SER A 288 13.09 -54.95 19.47
CA SER A 288 13.25 -56.08 18.55
C SER A 288 14.19 -57.16 19.09
N LEU A 289 15.33 -56.76 19.67
CA LEU A 289 16.27 -57.71 20.30
C LEU A 289 15.64 -58.42 21.51
N CYS A 290 14.89 -57.72 22.36
CA CYS A 290 14.18 -58.32 23.48
C CYS A 290 13.16 -59.36 23.02
N ILE A 291 12.41 -59.08 21.95
CA ILE A 291 11.44 -60.02 21.38
C ILE A 291 12.16 -61.27 20.84
N LEU A 292 13.30 -61.12 20.15
CA LEU A 292 14.07 -62.25 19.65
C LEU A 292 14.61 -63.14 20.78
N VAL A 293 15.06 -62.54 21.88
CA VAL A 293 15.50 -63.30 23.07
C VAL A 293 14.33 -64.04 23.70
N LEU A 294 13.14 -63.43 23.81
CA LEU A 294 11.94 -64.11 24.33
C LEU A 294 11.50 -65.27 23.43
N VAL A 295 11.53 -65.10 22.10
CA VAL A 295 11.22 -66.19 21.17
C VAL A 295 12.25 -67.32 21.30
N TYR A 296 13.53 -66.99 21.44
CA TYR A 296 14.60 -67.97 21.64
C TYR A 296 14.44 -68.73 22.96
N THR A 297 14.09 -68.06 24.06
CA THR A 297 13.85 -68.74 25.35
C THR A 297 12.61 -69.63 25.27
N ILE A 298 11.52 -69.17 24.65
CA ILE A 298 10.33 -70.00 24.41
C ILE A 298 10.70 -71.24 23.57
N PHE A 299 11.50 -71.08 22.52
CA PHE A 299 11.95 -72.20 21.70
C PHE A 299 12.82 -73.19 22.49
N GLN A 300 13.72 -72.70 23.34
CA GLN A 300 14.52 -73.54 24.23
C GLN A 300 13.67 -74.25 25.29
N PHE A 301 12.63 -73.60 25.83
CA PHE A 301 11.66 -74.23 26.72
C PHE A 301 10.85 -75.32 26.00
N LYS A 302 10.40 -75.05 24.77
CA LYS A 302 9.72 -76.04 23.94
C LYS A 302 10.62 -77.24 23.60
N ASN A 303 11.89 -77.01 23.30
CA ASN A 303 12.87 -78.08 23.07
C ASN A 303 13.22 -78.86 24.35
N LYS A 304 13.10 -78.25 25.54
CA LYS A 304 13.28 -78.94 26.82
C LYS A 304 12.06 -79.76 27.26
N GLU A 305 10.84 -79.36 26.90
CA GLU A 305 9.63 -80.16 27.18
C GLU A 305 9.47 -81.40 26.28
N VAL A 306 10.10 -81.44 25.10
CA VAL A 306 10.03 -82.58 24.17
C VAL A 306 10.86 -83.81 24.64
N GLN A 307 11.65 -83.69 25.71
CA GLN A 307 12.48 -84.80 26.23
C GLN A 307 11.98 -85.42 27.54
N GLN A 308 10.87 -84.98 28.14
CA GLN A 308 10.30 -85.64 29.31
C GLN A 308 8.79 -85.86 29.20
N ASN A 309 8.45 -87.11 28.92
CA ASN A 309 7.27 -87.87 29.37
C ASN A 309 6.53 -88.61 28.24
N VAL A 310 7.20 -89.61 27.67
CA VAL A 310 6.54 -90.79 27.12
C VAL A 310 6.31 -91.75 28.29
N VAL A 311 5.07 -91.85 28.79
CA VAL A 311 4.62 -93.00 29.57
C VAL A 311 3.26 -93.45 29.03
N TYR A 312 3.28 -94.62 28.39
CA TYR A 312 2.13 -95.36 27.91
C TYR A 312 1.30 -95.91 29.08
N TYR A 313 -0.03 -95.83 29.01
CA TYR A 313 -0.90 -96.92 29.47
C TYR A 313 -2.19 -97.01 28.64
N LYS A 314 -2.43 -98.21 28.11
CA LYS A 314 -3.61 -98.67 27.37
C LYS A 314 -4.85 -98.69 28.26
N ARG A 315 -6.02 -98.34 27.70
CA ARG A 315 -7.34 -98.81 28.18
C ARG A 315 -8.10 -99.46 27.02
N PRO A 316 -8.88 -100.53 27.26
CA PRO A 316 -9.54 -101.29 26.21
C PRO A 316 -10.86 -100.66 25.75
N VAL A 317 -11.25 -101.12 24.57
CA VAL A 317 -12.33 -100.68 23.69
C VAL A 317 -13.72 -101.02 24.24
N GLN A 318 -14.67 -100.16 23.84
CA GLN A 318 -16.15 -100.24 23.86
C GLN A 318 -16.78 -101.62 24.09
N GLU A 319 -17.90 -101.61 24.81
CA GLU A 319 -19.04 -102.46 24.45
C GLU A 319 -20.37 -101.75 24.69
N TRP A 320 -21.35 -102.18 23.91
CA TRP A 320 -22.63 -101.56 23.61
C TRP A 320 -23.70 -101.91 24.67
N VAL A 321 -24.72 -101.06 24.79
CA VAL A 321 -26.16 -101.33 24.59
C VAL A 321 -26.96 -100.10 25.06
#